data_AF-A0A8J7B4W9-F1
#
_entry.id   AF-A0A8J7B4W9-F1
#
_cell.length_a   1.000
_cell.length_b   1.000
_cell.length_c   1.000
_cell.angle_alpha   90.00
_cell.angle_beta   90.00
_cell.angle_gamma   90.00
#
_symmetry.space_group_name_H-M   'P 1'
#
loop_
_entity.id
_entity.type
_entity.pdbx_description
1 polymer ?
#
loop_
_entity_poly.entity_id
_entity_poly.type
_entity_poly.pdbx_seq_one_letter_code
_entity_poly.pdbx_strand_id
1 'polypeptide(L)'
;MASLILSNLSSGNPGDGRVNVAAFNNGILLLTPTTPVGDSAGAAFSDKIELKNDTSFSTKFEFQTSATGAPEGFTFIVHNDPAGRNALGGTAPGLGYRPFTLRGSNSSIINALVVELDTFSNTADQLFDNIADVGDNTIEIALIDGQGDRILGSSPEGFQTAFGAFDFNNGSVHTAWIDYDGTSQTLEVFLATGTNPPKPVTSAFSLNLPAQGTSLEAILGGTSGYVGFTAATGGPAQSHQILSFDFLATPTVDPGPVDPGPVDPGPVNPGPIDPGPQLPLGNLGVTGNNLLKLDGVSDSQGATFSVVKPSRAGAVEIGFFELDDAQGNIKGIAPDNANYIATALPTAKIVFSTLGDLDIQGLDVSRQLALDPSRFYAFFLIQDGTLDSVLDGGPGKVTVASPLFNPGPNQPLRFGTSQAGNGLDFNWDLNNDQQFDDFIFRVELGNQGPTLGANLQGGSESEVLDLRGLTGQVQLELEVKREAANTNTLGFYRIENAQGTVLDEFGNALNPGDAGYIQAAVRQWAGQPLISPQNGSTQRLTVSVAGDQILAPFLISNGTIEQILDGNPANDPAVFLPFLGANPGGVDQVKLLGDNTFGFEDLVGGGDFDYDDLVVKINVQPV
;
A
#
# COMPACT_ATOMS: atom_id res chain seq x y z
N MET A 1 -11.83 -22.20 -9.22
CA MET A 1 -12.29 -21.04 -8.43
C MET A 1 -13.30 -21.53 -7.43
N ALA A 2 -13.13 -21.20 -6.15
CA ALA A 2 -14.08 -21.52 -5.09
C ALA A 2 -14.57 -20.21 -4.46
N SER A 3 -15.88 -20.07 -4.27
CA SER A 3 -16.47 -18.95 -3.55
C SER A 3 -17.31 -19.52 -2.42
N LEU A 4 -17.10 -19.00 -1.21
CA LEU A 4 -17.78 -19.43 0.00
C LEU A 4 -18.40 -18.20 0.66
N ILE A 5 -19.63 -18.38 1.12
CA ILE A 5 -20.31 -17.45 2.01
C ILE A 5 -20.61 -18.15 3.34
N LEU A 6 -21.07 -17.41 4.33
CA LEU A 6 -21.32 -17.94 5.68
C LEU A 6 -22.18 -19.23 5.70
N SER A 7 -23.18 -19.35 4.82
CA SER A 7 -24.03 -20.55 4.72
C SER A 7 -23.34 -21.79 4.13
N ASN A 8 -22.12 -21.66 3.61
CA ASN A 8 -21.31 -22.79 3.17
C ASN A 8 -20.55 -23.48 4.31
N LEU A 9 -20.51 -22.87 5.51
CA LEU A 9 -19.86 -23.45 6.67
C LEU A 9 -20.81 -24.37 7.44
N SER A 10 -20.29 -25.41 8.08
CA SER A 10 -21.06 -26.35 8.90
C SER A 10 -20.30 -26.78 10.14
N SER A 11 -20.98 -26.92 11.27
CA SER A 11 -20.41 -27.49 12.49
C SER A 11 -20.53 -29.01 12.47
N GLY A 12 -19.38 -29.69 12.47
CA GLY A 12 -19.28 -31.14 12.50
C GLY A 12 -19.22 -31.73 13.91
N ASN A 13 -19.48 -33.05 14.04
CA ASN A 13 -19.33 -33.78 15.29
C ASN A 13 -17.94 -34.46 15.33
N PRO A 14 -17.05 -34.11 16.27
CA PRO A 14 -15.69 -34.67 16.36
C PRO A 14 -15.62 -36.20 16.53
N GLY A 15 -16.67 -36.83 17.08
CA GLY A 15 -16.76 -38.29 17.19
C GLY A 15 -15.86 -38.93 18.26
N ASP A 16 -15.17 -38.14 19.07
CA ASP A 16 -14.24 -38.58 20.13
C ASP A 16 -14.74 -38.26 21.55
N GLY A 17 -16.01 -37.89 21.67
CA GLY A 17 -16.66 -37.53 22.94
C GLY A 17 -16.61 -36.04 23.28
N ARG A 18 -15.86 -35.23 22.53
CA ARG A 18 -15.92 -33.76 22.63
C ARG A 18 -17.17 -33.22 21.94
N VAL A 19 -17.63 -32.07 22.41
CA VAL A 19 -18.81 -31.38 21.88
C VAL A 19 -18.35 -30.11 21.18
N ASN A 20 -18.59 -30.04 19.87
CA ASN A 20 -18.49 -28.80 19.11
C ASN A 20 -19.72 -27.92 19.44
N VAL A 21 -19.51 -26.77 20.08
CA VAL A 21 -20.62 -25.89 20.51
C VAL A 21 -21.07 -24.89 19.44
N ALA A 22 -20.44 -24.89 18.25
CA ALA A 22 -20.78 -23.96 17.19
C ALA A 22 -22.17 -24.25 16.58
N ALA A 23 -22.96 -23.19 16.39
CA ALA A 23 -24.32 -23.27 15.86
C ALA A 23 -24.68 -22.06 15.00
N PHE A 24 -25.54 -22.29 14.01
CA PHE A 24 -26.12 -21.20 13.20
C PHE A 24 -27.45 -20.73 13.78
N ASN A 25 -27.54 -19.44 14.07
CA ASN A 25 -28.75 -18.80 14.60
C ASN A 25 -29.11 -17.60 13.72
N ASN A 26 -30.22 -17.69 12.98
CA ASN A 26 -30.74 -16.59 12.14
C ASN A 26 -29.71 -15.98 11.17
N GLY A 27 -28.86 -16.81 10.54
CA GLY A 27 -27.84 -16.36 9.60
C GLY A 27 -26.53 -15.90 10.23
N ILE A 28 -26.40 -15.94 11.56
CA ILE A 28 -25.15 -15.72 12.29
C ILE A 28 -24.55 -17.06 12.67
N LEU A 29 -23.23 -17.22 12.51
CA LEU A 29 -22.48 -18.34 13.07
C LEU A 29 -22.03 -17.97 14.48
N LEU A 30 -22.61 -18.62 15.48
CA LEU A 30 -22.16 -18.54 16.87
C LEU A 30 -21.14 -19.66 17.11
N LEU A 31 -19.87 -19.31 17.26
CA LEU A 31 -18.79 -20.28 17.52
C LEU A 31 -18.82 -20.76 18.97
N THR A 32 -18.99 -19.86 19.93
CA THR A 32 -19.22 -20.21 21.36
C THR A 32 -20.31 -19.33 21.96
N PRO A 33 -21.14 -19.84 22.89
CA PRO A 33 -22.14 -19.05 23.60
C PRO A 33 -21.57 -18.39 24.87
N THR A 34 -22.27 -17.37 25.40
CA THR A 34 -21.96 -16.74 26.70
C THR A 34 -22.32 -17.60 27.93
N THR A 35 -23.04 -18.72 27.74
CA THR A 35 -23.42 -19.64 28.82
C THR A 35 -22.86 -21.07 28.69
N PRO A 36 -21.56 -21.29 28.96
CA PRO A 36 -21.00 -22.59 29.29
C PRO A 36 -20.73 -22.72 30.80
N VAL A 37 -20.85 -23.95 31.31
CA VAL A 37 -20.55 -24.31 32.71
C VAL A 37 -19.16 -24.98 32.76
N GLY A 38 -18.17 -24.40 32.07
CA GLY A 38 -16.81 -24.93 31.89
C GLY A 38 -16.20 -24.57 30.53
N ASP A 39 -14.97 -25.03 30.28
CA ASP A 39 -14.25 -24.74 29.04
C ASP A 39 -14.96 -25.36 27.83
N SER A 40 -15.10 -24.62 26.73
CA SER A 40 -15.78 -25.07 25.52
C SER A 40 -15.02 -24.66 24.26
N ALA A 41 -15.28 -25.35 23.15
CA ALA A 41 -14.72 -25.02 21.84
C ALA A 41 -15.77 -25.25 20.75
N GLY A 42 -15.76 -24.36 19.75
CA GLY A 42 -16.62 -24.48 18.59
C GLY A 42 -15.84 -24.31 17.30
N ALA A 43 -16.29 -24.98 16.25
CA ALA A 43 -15.69 -24.89 14.94
C ALA A 43 -16.73 -25.07 13.83
N ALA A 44 -16.58 -24.34 12.72
CA ALA A 44 -17.39 -24.56 11.53
C ALA A 44 -16.55 -24.38 10.27
N PHE A 45 -16.68 -25.33 9.35
CA PHE A 45 -15.85 -25.41 8.15
C PHE A 45 -16.67 -25.61 6.88
N SER A 46 -16.10 -25.16 5.77
CA SER A 46 -16.61 -25.37 4.41
C SER A 46 -16.53 -26.83 3.98
N ASP A 47 -17.04 -27.14 2.78
CA ASP A 47 -16.53 -28.31 2.06
C ASP A 47 -15.07 -28.12 1.66
N LYS A 48 -14.37 -29.23 1.40
CA LYS A 48 -12.96 -29.18 1.00
C LYS A 48 -12.82 -28.47 -0.35
N ILE A 49 -11.98 -27.47 -0.40
CA ILE A 49 -11.66 -26.70 -1.61
C ILE A 49 -10.23 -26.98 -2.08
N GLU A 50 -10.00 -26.76 -3.37
CA GLU A 50 -8.66 -26.86 -3.95
C GLU A 50 -7.86 -25.60 -3.67
N LEU A 51 -6.64 -25.78 -3.16
CA LEU A 51 -5.67 -24.76 -2.78
C LEU A 51 -4.29 -25.24 -3.25
N LYS A 52 -4.04 -25.16 -4.55
CA LYS A 52 -2.71 -25.48 -5.12
C LYS A 52 -1.68 -24.47 -4.63
N ASN A 53 -0.41 -24.79 -4.82
CA ASN A 53 0.71 -23.92 -4.43
C ASN A 53 0.58 -22.47 -4.90
N ASP A 54 -0.11 -22.20 -6.00
CA ASP A 54 -0.31 -20.89 -6.63
C ASP A 54 -1.73 -20.32 -6.42
N THR A 55 -2.58 -20.97 -5.63
CA THR A 55 -3.95 -20.52 -5.41
C THR A 55 -3.96 -19.36 -4.44
N SER A 56 -4.27 -18.17 -4.94
CA SER A 56 -4.55 -17.00 -4.10
C SER A 56 -5.96 -17.11 -3.53
N PHE A 57 -6.14 -16.62 -2.31
CA PHE A 57 -7.46 -16.43 -1.73
C PHE A 57 -7.58 -15.08 -1.03
N SER A 58 -8.78 -14.52 -1.01
CA SER A 58 -9.13 -13.36 -0.21
C SER A 58 -10.41 -13.65 0.56
N THR A 59 -10.47 -13.19 1.80
CA THR A 59 -11.67 -13.29 2.62
C THR A 59 -11.95 -11.98 3.34
N LYS A 60 -13.23 -11.72 3.54
CA LYS A 60 -13.76 -10.65 4.39
C LYS A 60 -14.80 -11.26 5.33
N PHE A 61 -14.73 -10.90 6.60
CA PHE A 61 -15.76 -11.29 7.56
C PHE A 61 -16.00 -10.21 8.60
N GLU A 62 -17.25 -10.11 9.02
CA GLU A 62 -17.64 -9.30 10.18
C GLU A 62 -17.81 -10.22 11.38
N PHE A 63 -17.28 -9.79 12.52
CA PHE A 63 -17.36 -10.54 13.75
C PHE A 63 -17.71 -9.66 14.93
N GLN A 64 -18.18 -10.29 16.00
CA GLN A 64 -18.51 -9.65 17.25
C GLN A 64 -18.25 -10.63 18.39
N THR A 65 -17.56 -10.18 19.42
CA THR A 65 -17.51 -10.90 20.71
C THR A 65 -18.53 -10.29 21.68
N SER A 66 -18.87 -10.96 22.78
CA SER A 66 -19.68 -10.30 23.84
C SER A 66 -18.84 -9.38 24.71
N ALA A 67 -19.41 -8.23 25.10
CA ALA A 67 -18.82 -7.28 26.06
C ALA A 67 -18.66 -7.82 27.50
N THR A 68 -19.11 -9.04 27.73
CA THR A 68 -19.09 -9.72 29.04
C THR A 68 -18.67 -11.16 28.82
N GLY A 69 -17.88 -11.72 29.75
CA GLY A 69 -17.33 -13.07 29.65
C GLY A 69 -15.87 -13.09 30.11
N ALA A 70 -15.22 -14.26 30.12
CA ALA A 70 -13.75 -14.31 30.11
C ALA A 70 -13.32 -14.55 28.65
N PRO A 71 -12.42 -13.72 28.11
CA PRO A 71 -11.94 -13.88 26.74
C PRO A 71 -11.03 -15.09 26.62
N GLU A 72 -10.89 -15.56 25.38
CA GLU A 72 -9.71 -16.29 24.89
C GLU A 72 -9.58 -15.93 23.40
N GLY A 73 -10.65 -16.06 22.60
CA GLY A 73 -10.71 -15.51 21.24
C GLY A 73 -11.18 -16.52 20.21
N PHE A 74 -10.90 -16.22 18.94
CA PHE A 74 -11.28 -17.07 17.81
C PHE A 74 -10.25 -16.99 16.68
N THR A 75 -10.39 -17.88 15.70
CA THR A 75 -9.46 -17.97 14.58
C THR A 75 -10.21 -17.98 13.26
N PHE A 76 -9.57 -17.45 12.22
CA PHE A 76 -9.76 -17.92 10.86
C PHE A 76 -8.71 -19.00 10.58
N ILE A 77 -9.12 -20.09 9.93
CA ILE A 77 -8.26 -21.24 9.72
C ILE A 77 -8.47 -21.88 8.35
N VAL A 78 -7.36 -22.24 7.72
CA VAL A 78 -7.30 -23.13 6.55
C VAL A 78 -6.57 -24.39 6.96
N HIS A 79 -7.23 -25.55 6.88
CA HIS A 79 -6.62 -26.80 7.34
C HIS A 79 -6.89 -28.01 6.43
N ASN A 80 -6.05 -29.03 6.52
CA ASN A 80 -6.21 -30.31 5.82
C ASN A 80 -6.14 -31.49 6.81
N ASP A 81 -6.84 -31.34 7.93
CA ASP A 81 -6.92 -32.34 8.98
C ASP A 81 -7.75 -33.57 8.51
N PRO A 82 -7.35 -34.81 8.85
CA PRO A 82 -8.11 -36.02 8.52
C PRO A 82 -9.55 -36.06 9.04
N ALA A 83 -9.86 -35.35 10.14
CA ALA A 83 -11.21 -35.19 10.66
C ALA A 83 -12.11 -34.31 9.76
N GLY A 84 -11.51 -33.57 8.82
CA GLY A 84 -12.20 -32.70 7.87
C GLY A 84 -13.12 -31.70 8.58
N ARG A 85 -14.38 -31.59 8.13
CA ARG A 85 -15.38 -30.69 8.76
C ARG A 85 -15.70 -30.99 10.23
N ASN A 86 -15.24 -32.14 10.75
CA ASN A 86 -15.38 -32.51 12.16
C ASN A 86 -14.16 -32.16 13.00
N ALA A 87 -13.13 -31.53 12.42
CA ALA A 87 -11.94 -31.11 13.15
C ALA A 87 -12.31 -30.18 14.31
N LEU A 88 -11.68 -30.39 15.45
CA LEU A 88 -11.84 -29.56 16.64
C LEU A 88 -10.57 -29.72 17.48
N GLY A 89 -10.01 -28.61 17.94
CA GLY A 89 -8.84 -28.55 18.81
C GLY A 89 -9.20 -28.38 20.29
N GLY A 90 -8.29 -27.77 21.04
CA GLY A 90 -8.42 -27.57 22.47
C GLY A 90 -9.35 -26.42 22.86
N THR A 91 -9.73 -26.40 24.14
CA THR A 91 -10.52 -25.32 24.74
C THR A 91 -9.61 -24.26 25.36
N ALA A 92 -10.18 -23.20 25.92
CA ALA A 92 -9.43 -22.11 26.58
C ALA A 92 -8.33 -21.53 25.64
N PRO A 93 -7.02 -21.44 25.98
CA PRO A 93 -6.05 -20.83 25.08
C PRO A 93 -5.75 -21.68 23.84
N GLY A 94 -6.35 -22.87 23.75
CA GLY A 94 -6.30 -23.70 22.55
C GLY A 94 -7.13 -23.15 21.37
N LEU A 95 -7.98 -22.14 21.59
CA LEU A 95 -8.83 -21.45 20.60
C LEU A 95 -9.62 -22.36 19.64
N GLY A 96 -9.87 -23.60 20.03
CA GLY A 96 -10.54 -24.59 19.21
C GLY A 96 -9.68 -25.19 18.11
N TYR A 97 -8.37 -24.92 18.06
CA TYR A 97 -7.46 -25.45 17.02
C TYR A 97 -6.20 -26.14 17.57
N ARG A 98 -5.60 -25.74 18.69
CA ARG A 98 -4.38 -26.34 19.25
C ARG A 98 -4.60 -27.00 20.62
N PRO A 99 -3.66 -27.83 21.12
CA PRO A 99 -3.78 -28.46 22.44
C PRO A 99 -3.76 -27.44 23.60
N PHE A 100 -4.39 -27.82 24.71
CA PHE A 100 -4.27 -27.14 26.00
C PHE A 100 -3.97 -28.16 27.10
N THR A 101 -2.69 -28.27 27.44
CA THR A 101 -2.11 -29.36 28.24
C THR A 101 -2.49 -29.29 29.72
N LEU A 102 -2.69 -28.09 30.29
CA LEU A 102 -2.98 -27.91 31.72
C LEU A 102 -4.35 -28.46 32.17
N ARG A 103 -5.31 -28.61 31.24
CA ARG A 103 -6.66 -29.12 31.53
C ARG A 103 -7.04 -30.38 30.75
N GLY A 104 -6.05 -31.05 30.15
CA GLY A 104 -6.23 -32.38 29.56
C GLY A 104 -6.83 -32.41 28.15
N SER A 105 -6.86 -31.28 27.43
CA SER A 105 -7.27 -31.25 26.03
C SER A 105 -6.04 -31.37 25.13
N ASN A 106 -5.77 -32.57 24.63
CA ASN A 106 -4.55 -32.86 23.85
C ASN A 106 -4.77 -32.87 22.33
N SER A 107 -5.88 -32.32 21.84
CA SER A 107 -6.24 -32.40 20.43
C SER A 107 -5.83 -31.13 19.67
N SER A 108 -5.17 -31.33 18.54
CA SER A 108 -4.78 -30.28 17.60
C SER A 108 -5.44 -30.54 16.25
N ILE A 109 -5.85 -29.49 15.56
CA ILE A 109 -6.10 -29.50 14.14
C ILE A 109 -4.73 -29.45 13.48
N ILE A 110 -4.41 -30.43 12.65
CA ILE A 110 -3.11 -30.53 11.97
C ILE A 110 -3.20 -30.10 10.50
N ASN A 111 -2.03 -29.81 9.92
CA ASN A 111 -1.89 -29.32 8.55
C ASN A 111 -2.69 -28.04 8.33
N ALA A 112 -2.40 -27.01 9.12
CA ALA A 112 -3.21 -25.81 9.24
C ALA A 112 -2.37 -24.52 9.19
N LEU A 113 -2.91 -23.52 8.48
CA LEU A 113 -2.57 -22.11 8.59
C LEU A 113 -3.66 -21.44 9.42
N VAL A 114 -3.29 -20.77 10.51
CA VAL A 114 -4.23 -20.19 11.48
C VAL A 114 -3.93 -18.71 11.67
N VAL A 115 -4.99 -17.90 11.62
CA VAL A 115 -4.96 -16.47 12.00
C VAL A 115 -5.81 -16.31 13.25
N GLU A 116 -5.15 -16.02 14.36
CA GLU A 116 -5.76 -15.83 15.67
C GLU A 116 -6.17 -14.37 15.84
N LEU A 117 -7.38 -14.15 16.35
CA LEU A 117 -7.79 -12.88 16.94
C LEU A 117 -7.93 -13.15 18.44
N ASP A 118 -6.79 -13.07 19.11
CA ASP A 118 -6.64 -13.42 20.52
C ASP A 118 -7.12 -12.24 21.36
N THR A 119 -7.94 -12.53 22.36
CA THR A 119 -8.59 -11.54 23.21
C THR A 119 -8.09 -11.55 24.64
N PHE A 120 -7.17 -12.47 24.98
CA PHE A 120 -6.68 -12.71 26.33
C PHE A 120 -5.19 -13.04 26.37
N SER A 121 -4.41 -12.25 27.10
CA SER A 121 -3.00 -12.51 27.34
C SER A 121 -2.81 -13.66 28.33
N ASN A 122 -2.36 -14.80 27.85
CA ASN A 122 -1.95 -15.95 28.63
C ASN A 122 -0.46 -15.87 29.05
N THR A 123 -0.17 -16.40 30.24
CA THR A 123 1.22 -16.60 30.69
C THR A 123 1.82 -17.85 30.05
N ALA A 124 3.15 -17.87 29.89
CA ALA A 124 3.87 -18.97 29.22
C ALA A 124 3.51 -20.38 29.76
N ASP A 125 3.30 -20.53 31.07
CA ASP A 125 2.94 -21.81 31.67
C ASP A 125 1.53 -22.31 31.29
N GLN A 126 0.71 -21.44 30.70
CA GLN A 126 -0.63 -21.73 30.21
C GLN A 126 -0.65 -22.18 28.74
N LEU A 127 0.40 -21.91 27.97
CA LEU A 127 0.47 -22.22 26.55
C LEU A 127 1.23 -23.51 26.25
N PHE A 128 0.87 -24.16 25.14
CA PHE A 128 1.46 -25.44 24.74
C PHE A 128 2.96 -25.34 24.39
N ASP A 129 3.37 -24.20 23.84
CA ASP A 129 4.73 -23.90 23.40
C ASP A 129 5.61 -23.27 24.49
N ASN A 130 5.02 -22.95 25.65
CA ASN A 130 5.66 -22.28 26.77
C ASN A 130 6.24 -20.89 26.40
N ILE A 131 5.55 -20.17 25.52
CA ILE A 131 5.78 -18.76 25.17
C ILE A 131 4.61 -17.95 25.75
N ALA A 132 4.86 -16.79 26.34
CA ALA A 132 3.78 -15.93 26.85
C ALA A 132 3.27 -15.02 25.74
N ASP A 133 1.99 -14.68 25.77
CA ASP A 133 1.42 -13.74 24.81
C ASP A 133 1.98 -12.34 25.03
N VAL A 134 1.98 -11.56 23.94
CA VAL A 134 2.52 -10.20 23.92
C VAL A 134 1.51 -9.14 24.38
N GLY A 135 0.25 -9.52 24.61
CA GLY A 135 -0.81 -8.64 25.14
C GLY A 135 -2.22 -9.22 24.92
N ASP A 136 -3.26 -8.49 25.37
CA ASP A 136 -4.66 -8.77 25.03
C ASP A 136 -4.99 -8.18 23.64
N ASN A 137 -6.00 -8.71 22.94
CA ASN A 137 -6.50 -8.19 21.66
C ASN A 137 -5.42 -8.20 20.53
N THR A 138 -4.72 -9.31 20.36
CA THR A 138 -3.62 -9.48 19.39
C THR A 138 -4.04 -10.25 18.13
N ILE A 139 -3.24 -10.11 17.07
CA ILE A 139 -3.26 -11.05 15.94
C ILE A 139 -2.03 -11.93 16.03
N GLU A 140 -2.24 -13.24 15.96
CA GLU A 140 -1.16 -14.24 15.95
C GLU A 140 -1.31 -15.21 14.77
N ILE A 141 -0.20 -15.69 14.22
CA ILE A 141 -0.21 -16.66 13.11
C ILE A 141 0.48 -17.95 13.55
N ALA A 142 -0.26 -19.05 13.53
CA ALA A 142 0.25 -20.38 13.79
C ALA A 142 0.31 -21.22 12.50
N LEU A 143 1.46 -21.87 12.28
CA LEU A 143 1.65 -22.84 11.20
C LEU A 143 1.80 -24.24 11.81
N ILE A 144 0.81 -25.09 11.57
CA ILE A 144 0.80 -26.46 12.10
C ILE A 144 1.00 -27.42 10.94
N ASP A 145 2.11 -28.13 10.89
CA ASP A 145 2.30 -29.22 9.94
C ASP A 145 1.98 -30.59 10.58
N GLY A 146 2.08 -31.66 9.80
CA GLY A 146 1.87 -33.02 10.31
C GLY A 146 2.94 -33.54 11.28
N GLN A 147 3.98 -32.74 11.58
CA GLN A 147 5.12 -33.07 12.43
C GLN A 147 5.10 -32.30 13.77
N GLY A 148 4.34 -31.20 13.86
CA GLY A 148 4.10 -30.44 15.10
C GLY A 148 3.66 -28.99 14.83
N ASP A 149 3.38 -28.27 15.90
CA ASP A 149 3.05 -26.84 15.87
C ASP A 149 4.31 -25.97 15.82
N ARG A 150 4.34 -24.95 14.94
CA ARG A 150 5.38 -23.92 14.89
C ARG A 150 4.73 -22.54 14.83
N ILE A 151 4.70 -21.84 15.96
CA ILE A 151 4.35 -20.41 16.02
C ILE A 151 5.51 -19.60 15.43
N LEU A 152 5.22 -18.75 14.45
CA LEU A 152 6.26 -18.04 13.67
C LEU A 152 6.32 -16.54 13.88
N GLY A 153 5.30 -15.98 14.52
CA GLY A 153 5.30 -14.59 14.92
C GLY A 153 4.01 -14.22 15.63
N SER A 154 4.15 -13.61 16.79
CA SER A 154 3.19 -12.66 17.34
C SER A 154 3.55 -11.27 16.81
N SER A 155 2.61 -10.34 16.72
CA SER A 155 2.94 -8.95 16.42
C SER A 155 4.03 -8.44 17.41
N PRO A 156 5.23 -8.01 16.97
CA PRO A 156 6.28 -7.56 17.89
C PRO A 156 5.82 -6.36 18.73
N GLU A 157 6.45 -6.16 19.90
CA GLU A 157 6.25 -5.04 20.85
C GLU A 157 6.27 -3.61 20.22
N GLY A 158 6.61 -3.48 18.93
CA GLY A 158 6.65 -2.23 18.17
C GLY A 158 5.33 -1.78 17.50
N PHE A 159 4.24 -2.57 17.55
CA PHE A 159 2.92 -2.17 17.02
C PHE A 159 1.88 -1.76 18.10
N GLN A 160 2.31 -1.61 19.35
CA GLN A 160 1.49 -1.13 20.48
C GLN A 160 0.91 0.29 20.29
N THR A 161 1.36 1.08 19.30
CA THR A 161 0.76 2.39 19.03
C THR A 161 -0.52 2.31 18.19
N ALA A 162 -0.79 1.21 17.48
CA ALA A 162 -2.01 1.01 16.68
C ALA A 162 -3.06 0.10 17.35
N PHE A 163 -2.65 -0.87 18.18
CA PHE A 163 -3.59 -1.79 18.83
C PHE A 163 -4.34 -1.21 20.04
N GLY A 164 -3.90 -0.07 20.58
CA GLY A 164 -4.70 0.73 21.51
C GLY A 164 -6.06 1.20 20.93
N ALA A 165 -6.31 1.02 19.62
CA ALA A 165 -7.57 1.36 18.95
C ALA A 165 -8.57 0.20 18.80
N PHE A 166 -8.17 -1.07 18.96
CA PHE A 166 -9.04 -2.23 18.74
C PHE A 166 -9.22 -3.04 20.02
N ASP A 167 -10.34 -2.79 20.70
CA ASP A 167 -10.80 -3.65 21.79
C ASP A 167 -11.80 -4.67 21.25
N PHE A 168 -11.39 -5.93 21.12
CA PHE A 168 -12.31 -6.98 20.66
C PHE A 168 -13.30 -7.37 21.76
N ASN A 169 -13.03 -7.05 23.02
CA ASN A 169 -13.86 -7.37 24.19
C ASN A 169 -14.98 -6.36 24.46
N ASN A 170 -15.23 -5.42 23.53
CA ASN A 170 -16.15 -4.30 23.74
C ASN A 170 -17.61 -4.56 23.30
N GLY A 171 -17.92 -5.72 22.71
CA GLY A 171 -19.26 -6.00 22.20
C GLY A 171 -19.61 -5.32 20.87
N SER A 172 -18.68 -4.61 20.23
CA SER A 172 -18.89 -3.97 18.94
C SER A 172 -18.61 -4.92 17.79
N VAL A 173 -19.16 -4.59 16.62
CA VAL A 173 -18.83 -5.29 15.38
C VAL A 173 -17.48 -4.81 14.88
N HIS A 174 -16.67 -5.73 14.39
CA HIS A 174 -15.40 -5.50 13.71
C HIS A 174 -15.41 -6.21 12.36
N THR A 175 -14.62 -5.72 11.42
CA THR A 175 -14.44 -6.32 10.09
C THR A 175 -12.97 -6.67 9.89
N ALA A 176 -12.72 -7.90 9.45
CA ALA A 176 -11.40 -8.39 9.10
C ALA A 176 -11.32 -8.78 7.62
N TRP A 177 -10.13 -8.61 7.04
CA TRP A 177 -9.76 -9.19 5.76
C TRP A 177 -8.51 -10.01 5.89
N ILE A 178 -8.46 -11.14 5.19
CA ILE A 178 -7.27 -11.98 5.10
C ILE A 178 -7.05 -12.27 3.62
N ASP A 179 -5.94 -11.76 3.10
CA ASP A 179 -5.52 -11.98 1.72
C ASP A 179 -4.29 -12.88 1.72
N TYR A 180 -4.32 -13.91 0.90
CA TYR A 180 -3.20 -14.79 0.64
C TYR A 180 -2.92 -14.78 -0.86
N ASP A 181 -1.74 -14.33 -1.24
CA ASP A 181 -1.25 -14.46 -2.59
C ASP A 181 -0.53 -15.80 -2.74
N GLY A 182 -1.09 -16.74 -3.50
CA GLY A 182 -0.49 -18.05 -3.74
C GLY A 182 0.80 -17.97 -4.56
N THR A 183 1.02 -16.91 -5.32
CA THR A 183 2.25 -16.76 -6.12
C THR A 183 3.43 -16.38 -5.24
N SER A 184 3.30 -15.31 -4.45
CA SER A 184 4.34 -14.90 -3.49
C SER A 184 4.31 -15.70 -2.18
N GLN A 185 3.24 -16.46 -1.96
CA GLN A 185 2.92 -17.16 -0.72
C GLN A 185 2.93 -16.23 0.51
N THR A 186 2.41 -15.03 0.33
CA THR A 186 2.31 -13.99 1.35
C THR A 186 0.88 -13.89 1.87
N LEU A 187 0.74 -13.90 3.19
CA LEU A 187 -0.50 -13.70 3.92
C LEU A 187 -0.54 -12.29 4.52
N GLU A 188 -1.63 -11.57 4.33
CA GLU A 188 -1.85 -10.24 4.90
C GLU A 188 -3.19 -10.18 5.63
N VAL A 189 -3.20 -9.58 6.83
CA VAL A 189 -4.39 -9.43 7.67
C VAL A 189 -4.70 -7.95 7.84
N PHE A 190 -5.95 -7.55 7.68
CA PHE A 190 -6.42 -6.16 7.83
C PHE A 190 -7.61 -6.11 8.79
N LEU A 191 -7.74 -5.01 9.55
CA LEU A 191 -8.81 -4.84 10.56
C LEU A 191 -9.41 -3.43 10.53
N ALA A 192 -10.72 -3.35 10.73
CA ALA A 192 -11.45 -2.09 10.91
C ALA A 192 -12.65 -2.27 11.86
N THR A 193 -13.07 -1.20 12.51
CA THR A 193 -14.25 -1.21 13.39
C THR A 193 -15.54 -0.98 12.60
N GLY A 194 -16.64 -1.58 13.06
CA GLY A 194 -17.97 -1.42 12.48
C GLY A 194 -18.31 -2.43 11.39
N THR A 195 -19.50 -2.24 10.82
CA THR A 195 -20.09 -3.04 9.74
C THR A 195 -19.74 -2.42 8.39
N ASN A 196 -19.25 -3.26 7.47
CA ASN A 196 -18.85 -2.91 6.11
C ASN A 196 -17.98 -1.62 5.98
N PRO A 197 -16.94 -1.42 6.81
CA PRO A 197 -15.99 -0.34 6.61
C PRO A 197 -15.18 -0.57 5.33
N PRO A 198 -14.58 0.49 4.74
CA PRO A 198 -13.59 0.33 3.69
C PRO A 198 -12.40 -0.49 4.22
N LYS A 199 -11.83 -1.34 3.36
CA LYS A 199 -10.63 -2.11 3.69
C LYS A 199 -9.46 -1.14 3.93
N PRO A 200 -8.73 -1.23 5.07
CA PRO A 200 -7.51 -0.47 5.28
C PRO A 200 -6.48 -0.76 4.18
N VAL A 201 -5.68 0.24 3.81
CA VAL A 201 -4.60 0.08 2.84
C VAL A 201 -3.33 -0.51 3.43
N THR A 202 -3.19 -0.44 4.76
CA THR A 202 -2.07 -1.03 5.52
C THR A 202 -2.54 -2.31 6.21
N SER A 203 -1.82 -3.41 6.03
CA SER A 203 -2.08 -4.64 6.76
C SER A 203 -1.71 -4.48 8.24
N ALA A 204 -2.56 -4.98 9.14
CA ALA A 204 -2.24 -5.17 10.54
C ALA A 204 -1.17 -6.26 10.75
N PHE A 205 -1.04 -7.21 9.82
CA PHE A 205 -0.03 -8.26 9.85
C PHE A 205 0.33 -8.72 8.44
N SER A 206 1.60 -9.06 8.18
CA SER A 206 2.07 -9.64 6.93
C SER A 206 3.07 -10.77 7.18
N LEU A 207 2.90 -11.92 6.51
CA LEU A 207 3.75 -13.09 6.62
C LEU A 207 4.04 -13.71 5.25
N ASN A 208 5.32 -13.79 4.90
CA ASN A 208 5.77 -14.53 3.74
C ASN A 208 6.18 -15.96 4.14
N LEU A 209 5.46 -16.99 3.66
CA LEU A 209 5.73 -18.39 4.01
C LEU A 209 7.10 -18.91 3.50
N PRO A 210 7.55 -18.56 2.27
CA PRO A 210 8.87 -18.95 1.77
C PRO A 210 10.03 -18.40 2.61
N ALA A 211 9.92 -17.18 3.14
CA ALA A 211 10.91 -16.62 4.08
C ALA A 211 11.02 -17.44 5.37
N GLN A 212 9.98 -18.21 5.71
CA GLN A 212 9.96 -19.15 6.82
C GLN A 212 10.43 -20.56 6.43
N GLY A 213 10.88 -20.75 5.19
CA GLY A 213 11.31 -22.04 4.66
C GLY A 213 10.16 -23.04 4.46
N THR A 214 8.94 -22.55 4.25
CA THR A 214 7.75 -23.39 4.04
C THR A 214 6.85 -22.88 2.91
N SER A 215 5.79 -23.60 2.60
CA SER A 215 4.76 -23.22 1.64
C SER A 215 3.36 -23.59 2.14
N LEU A 216 2.30 -23.01 1.58
CA LEU A 216 0.94 -23.41 1.95
C LEU A 216 0.69 -24.89 1.66
N GLU A 217 1.14 -25.41 0.52
CA GLU A 217 1.04 -26.85 0.22
C GLU A 217 1.83 -27.72 1.21
N ALA A 218 3.01 -27.26 1.65
CA ALA A 218 3.83 -27.99 2.62
C ALA A 218 3.17 -28.02 4.01
N ILE A 219 2.58 -26.91 4.44
CA ILE A 219 1.81 -26.81 5.70
C ILE A 219 0.57 -27.69 5.61
N LEU A 220 -0.21 -27.57 4.54
CA LEU A 220 -1.43 -28.35 4.34
C LEU A 220 -1.13 -29.84 4.06
N GLY A 221 0.12 -30.21 3.78
CA GLY A 221 0.47 -31.57 3.35
C GLY A 221 -0.26 -32.01 2.08
N GLY A 222 -0.63 -31.06 1.21
CA GLY A 222 -1.42 -31.29 0.00
C GLY A 222 -2.04 -30.02 -0.59
N THR A 223 -2.72 -30.16 -1.72
CA THR A 223 -3.24 -29.04 -2.54
C THR A 223 -4.72 -28.73 -2.30
N SER A 224 -5.24 -29.02 -1.11
CA SER A 224 -6.64 -28.82 -0.78
C SER A 224 -6.84 -28.67 0.71
N GLY A 225 -7.78 -27.83 1.12
CA GLY A 225 -8.06 -27.56 2.53
C GLY A 225 -9.53 -27.24 2.76
N TYR A 226 -9.91 -27.24 4.03
CA TYR A 226 -11.16 -26.72 4.55
C TYR A 226 -10.91 -25.32 5.08
N VAL A 227 -11.85 -24.42 4.85
CA VAL A 227 -11.78 -23.02 5.32
C VAL A 227 -12.87 -22.81 6.34
N GLY A 228 -12.57 -22.11 7.42
CA GLY A 228 -13.57 -21.83 8.43
C GLY A 228 -13.01 -21.10 9.63
N PHE A 229 -13.68 -21.30 10.76
CA PHE A 229 -13.36 -20.63 12.00
C PHE A 229 -13.39 -21.61 13.17
N THR A 230 -12.55 -21.36 14.16
CA THR A 230 -12.61 -22.00 15.48
C THR A 230 -12.69 -20.94 16.57
N ALA A 231 -13.23 -21.27 17.73
CA ALA A 231 -13.14 -20.43 18.91
C ALA A 231 -13.16 -21.29 20.16
N ALA A 232 -12.70 -20.73 21.28
CA ALA A 232 -12.84 -21.39 22.57
C ALA A 232 -13.19 -20.41 23.69
N THR A 233 -13.65 -20.97 24.80
CA THR A 233 -13.85 -20.26 26.06
C THR A 233 -13.10 -20.96 27.17
N GLY A 234 -12.58 -20.18 28.11
CA GLY A 234 -12.18 -20.64 29.44
C GLY A 234 -13.37 -20.75 30.40
N GLY A 235 -13.08 -20.70 31.71
CA GLY A 235 -14.07 -20.93 32.78
C GLY A 235 -15.36 -20.10 32.65
N PRO A 236 -15.34 -18.76 32.82
CA PRO A 236 -16.40 -17.87 32.35
C PRO A 236 -16.31 -17.70 30.82
N ALA A 237 -17.41 -17.47 30.13
CA ALA A 237 -17.40 -17.48 28.67
C ALA A 237 -17.79 -16.18 28.01
N GLN A 238 -17.04 -15.88 26.97
CA GLN A 238 -17.36 -14.90 25.94
C GLN A 238 -17.99 -15.61 24.74
N SER A 239 -19.01 -14.98 24.13
CA SER A 239 -19.49 -15.44 22.83
C SER A 239 -18.63 -14.94 21.70
N HIS A 240 -18.39 -15.77 20.69
CA HIS A 240 -17.74 -15.39 19.44
C HIS A 240 -18.73 -15.59 18.28
N GLN A 241 -19.03 -14.53 17.55
CA GLN A 241 -20.01 -14.53 16.45
C GLN A 241 -19.37 -14.08 15.15
N ILE A 242 -19.62 -14.81 14.08
CA ILE A 242 -19.34 -14.39 12.69
C ILE A 242 -20.68 -13.99 12.06
N LEU A 243 -20.78 -12.71 11.71
CA LEU A 243 -22.00 -12.06 11.23
C LEU A 243 -22.12 -12.14 9.70
N SER A 244 -20.99 -12.06 9.01
CA SER A 244 -20.86 -12.24 7.57
C SER A 244 -19.51 -12.87 7.24
N PHE A 245 -19.43 -13.57 6.12
CA PHE A 245 -18.21 -14.21 5.63
C PHE A 245 -18.33 -14.32 4.13
N ASP A 246 -17.34 -13.79 3.42
CA ASP A 246 -17.14 -13.89 1.98
C ASP A 246 -15.70 -14.36 1.76
N PHE A 247 -15.52 -15.48 1.07
CA PHE A 247 -14.22 -16.02 0.71
C PHE A 247 -14.20 -16.34 -0.78
N LEU A 248 -13.08 -16.01 -1.43
CA LEU A 248 -12.83 -16.28 -2.82
C LEU A 248 -11.42 -16.88 -2.98
N ALA A 249 -11.33 -18.08 -3.52
CA ALA A 249 -10.08 -18.69 -3.97
C ALA A 249 -10.02 -18.81 -5.49
N THR A 250 -8.96 -18.30 -6.08
CA THR A 250 -8.72 -18.27 -7.52
C THR A 250 -7.48 -19.09 -7.85
N PRO A 251 -7.59 -20.24 -8.54
CA PRO A 251 -6.42 -20.91 -9.10
C PRO A 251 -5.83 -20.02 -10.19
N THR A 252 -4.51 -20.06 -10.40
CA THR A 252 -3.94 -19.44 -11.59
C THR A 252 -4.41 -20.21 -12.83
N VAL A 253 -4.77 -19.49 -13.89
CA VAL A 253 -5.19 -20.10 -15.16
C VAL A 253 -3.93 -20.39 -15.97
N ASP A 254 -3.60 -21.67 -16.17
CA ASP A 254 -2.64 -22.12 -17.19
C ASP A 254 -3.20 -21.77 -18.58
N PRO A 255 -2.60 -20.83 -19.33
CA PRO A 255 -3.08 -20.48 -20.65
C PRO A 255 -2.59 -21.57 -21.61
N GLY A 256 -3.38 -22.62 -21.76
CA GLY A 256 -3.19 -23.56 -22.87
C GLY A 256 -3.11 -22.82 -24.22
N PRO A 257 -2.48 -23.42 -25.25
CA PRO A 257 -2.21 -22.75 -26.52
C PRO A 257 -3.49 -22.22 -27.19
N VAL A 258 -3.49 -20.92 -27.49
CA VAL A 258 -4.60 -20.14 -28.05
C VAL A 258 -4.92 -20.55 -29.49
N ASP A 259 -6.16 -20.93 -29.77
CA ASP A 259 -6.72 -21.15 -31.11
C ASP A 259 -7.61 -19.94 -31.50
N PRO A 260 -7.28 -19.17 -32.57
CA PRO A 260 -8.00 -17.97 -32.92
C PRO A 260 -9.24 -18.29 -33.77
N GLY A 261 -10.36 -18.56 -33.11
CA GLY A 261 -11.70 -18.58 -33.73
C GLY A 261 -12.33 -17.18 -33.81
N PRO A 262 -13.22 -16.90 -34.78
CA PRO A 262 -13.73 -15.55 -35.03
C PRO A 262 -14.82 -15.12 -34.03
N VAL A 263 -14.71 -13.89 -33.56
CA VAL A 263 -15.60 -13.22 -32.59
C VAL A 263 -16.89 -12.67 -33.23
N ASP A 264 -18.02 -12.91 -32.54
CA ASP A 264 -19.35 -12.33 -32.78
C ASP A 264 -19.59 -11.17 -31.79
N PRO A 265 -19.97 -9.95 -32.23
CA PRO A 265 -20.13 -8.82 -31.32
C PRO A 265 -21.54 -8.77 -30.70
N GLY A 266 -21.66 -9.30 -29.48
CA GLY A 266 -22.77 -9.03 -28.57
C GLY A 266 -22.50 -7.80 -27.67
N PRO A 267 -23.53 -7.19 -27.06
CA PRO A 267 -23.40 -5.95 -26.29
C PRO A 267 -22.65 -6.20 -24.98
N VAL A 268 -21.61 -5.40 -24.73
CA VAL A 268 -20.77 -5.47 -23.54
C VAL A 268 -21.46 -4.83 -22.33
N ASN A 269 -21.59 -5.62 -21.27
CA ASN A 269 -21.79 -5.19 -19.89
C ASN A 269 -20.40 -4.92 -19.30
N PRO A 270 -20.07 -3.76 -18.71
CA PRO A 270 -18.81 -3.56 -18.02
C PRO A 270 -18.84 -4.34 -16.69
N GLY A 271 -18.49 -5.63 -16.77
CA GLY A 271 -18.17 -6.43 -15.61
C GLY A 271 -16.78 -6.08 -15.05
N PRO A 272 -16.42 -6.65 -13.88
CA PRO A 272 -15.11 -6.45 -13.25
C PRO A 272 -14.00 -6.76 -14.24
N ILE A 273 -13.04 -5.85 -14.35
CA ILE A 273 -11.87 -5.99 -15.21
C ILE A 273 -11.05 -7.18 -14.68
N ASP A 274 -10.96 -8.23 -15.48
CA ASP A 274 -10.04 -9.36 -15.33
C ASP A 274 -8.59 -8.82 -15.42
N PRO A 275 -7.79 -8.78 -14.34
CA PRO A 275 -6.38 -8.48 -14.46
C PRO A 275 -5.77 -9.73 -15.08
N GLY A 276 -5.44 -9.64 -16.37
CA GLY A 276 -4.91 -10.78 -17.13
C GLY A 276 -3.72 -11.50 -16.46
N PRO A 277 -3.26 -12.63 -17.02
CA PRO A 277 -2.29 -13.51 -16.39
C PRO A 277 -1.07 -12.74 -15.88
N GLN A 278 -0.81 -12.85 -14.58
CA GLN A 278 0.27 -12.17 -13.90
C GLN A 278 1.62 -12.76 -14.37
N LEU A 279 2.44 -11.95 -15.04
CA LEU A 279 3.73 -12.39 -15.60
C LEU A 279 4.70 -12.81 -14.46
N PRO A 280 5.56 -13.82 -14.67
CA PRO A 280 6.57 -14.19 -13.69
C PRO A 280 7.47 -13.00 -13.38
N LEU A 281 7.67 -12.68 -12.09
CA LEU A 281 8.54 -11.59 -11.66
C LEU A 281 10.01 -11.91 -11.97
N GLY A 282 10.73 -10.88 -12.41
CA GLY A 282 12.18 -10.90 -12.54
C GLY A 282 12.86 -10.70 -11.20
N ASN A 283 14.14 -10.37 -11.25
CA ASN A 283 14.94 -10.06 -10.07
C ASN A 283 15.55 -8.66 -10.19
N LEU A 284 15.63 -7.94 -9.07
CA LEU A 284 16.40 -6.71 -8.99
C LEU A 284 17.88 -7.05 -8.88
N GLY A 285 18.65 -6.65 -9.89
CA GLY A 285 20.10 -6.77 -9.93
C GLY A 285 20.78 -5.42 -9.78
N VAL A 286 22.01 -5.43 -9.26
CA VAL A 286 22.86 -4.22 -9.20
C VAL A 286 24.21 -4.54 -9.83
N THR A 287 24.68 -3.65 -10.70
CA THR A 287 26.02 -3.76 -11.31
C THR A 287 27.12 -3.28 -10.38
N GLY A 288 28.39 -3.56 -10.70
CA GLY A 288 29.53 -3.00 -9.96
C GLY A 288 29.63 -1.47 -9.99
N ASN A 289 28.84 -0.80 -10.83
CA ASN A 289 28.74 0.65 -10.95
C ASN A 289 27.49 1.23 -10.25
N ASN A 290 26.88 0.48 -9.32
CA ASN A 290 25.64 0.86 -8.61
C ASN A 290 24.46 1.17 -9.54
N LEU A 291 24.38 0.49 -10.69
CA LEU A 291 23.25 0.62 -11.61
C LEU A 291 22.24 -0.48 -11.31
N LEU A 292 20.98 -0.11 -11.07
CA LEU A 292 19.90 -1.07 -10.95
C LEU A 292 19.57 -1.64 -12.33
N LYS A 293 19.19 -2.91 -12.38
CA LYS A 293 18.70 -3.60 -13.57
C LYS A 293 17.63 -4.61 -13.20
N LEU A 294 16.78 -4.93 -14.17
CA LEU A 294 15.80 -6.00 -14.06
C LEU A 294 16.35 -7.24 -14.79
N ASP A 295 16.54 -8.33 -14.05
CA ASP A 295 17.08 -9.59 -14.56
C ASP A 295 16.01 -10.68 -14.67
N GLY A 296 16.22 -11.64 -15.58
CA GLY A 296 15.42 -12.87 -15.64
C GLY A 296 14.08 -12.78 -16.38
N VAL A 297 13.77 -11.62 -16.98
CA VAL A 297 12.53 -11.38 -17.73
C VAL A 297 12.77 -10.59 -19.00
N SER A 298 11.87 -10.71 -19.98
CA SER A 298 11.95 -10.03 -21.28
C SER A 298 11.05 -8.80 -21.40
N ASP A 299 10.02 -8.70 -20.56
CA ASP A 299 9.05 -7.61 -20.58
C ASP A 299 9.25 -6.69 -19.37
N SER A 300 8.81 -5.44 -19.49
CA SER A 300 8.84 -4.49 -18.39
C SER A 300 8.01 -4.97 -17.20
N GLN A 301 8.45 -4.65 -15.98
CA GLN A 301 7.74 -5.02 -14.75
C GLN A 301 7.45 -3.82 -13.87
N GLY A 302 6.31 -3.87 -13.19
CA GLY A 302 6.00 -2.92 -12.14
C GLY A 302 7.03 -3.01 -11.01
N ALA A 303 7.37 -1.86 -10.46
CA ALA A 303 8.23 -1.72 -9.31
C ALA A 303 7.62 -0.66 -8.40
N THR A 304 7.41 -1.03 -7.15
CA THR A 304 6.97 -0.14 -6.08
C THR A 304 8.19 0.44 -5.39
N PHE A 305 8.25 1.76 -5.35
CA PHE A 305 9.24 2.53 -4.63
C PHE A 305 8.58 3.06 -3.36
N SER A 306 9.16 2.80 -2.19
CA SER A 306 8.60 3.22 -0.90
C SER A 306 9.68 3.77 0.03
N VAL A 307 9.36 4.80 0.81
CA VAL A 307 10.27 5.31 1.83
C VAL A 307 10.29 4.33 3.01
N VAL A 308 11.48 3.87 3.39
CA VAL A 308 11.69 3.03 4.59
C VAL A 308 12.14 3.87 5.77
N LYS A 309 13.05 4.82 5.52
CA LYS A 309 13.54 5.78 6.50
C LYS A 309 13.60 7.16 5.83
N PRO A 310 12.84 8.16 6.31
CA PRO A 310 12.86 9.50 5.75
C PRO A 310 14.22 10.18 5.97
N SER A 311 14.50 11.21 5.15
CA SER A 311 15.74 11.98 5.22
C SER A 311 15.86 12.72 6.55
N ARG A 312 17.04 12.67 7.16
CA ARG A 312 17.39 13.50 8.35
C ARG A 312 18.12 14.79 7.99
N ALA A 313 18.36 15.03 6.70
CA ALA A 313 19.13 16.15 6.19
C ALA A 313 18.26 17.19 5.46
N GLY A 314 16.97 17.25 5.77
CA GLY A 314 15.98 18.06 5.06
C GLY A 314 15.35 17.33 3.87
N ALA A 315 14.54 18.06 3.10
CA ALA A 315 13.81 17.53 1.95
C ALA A 315 14.79 17.11 0.85
N VAL A 316 14.60 15.92 0.31
CA VAL A 316 15.39 15.41 -0.82
C VAL A 316 14.47 14.98 -1.94
N GLU A 317 14.92 15.15 -3.18
CA GLU A 317 14.22 14.64 -4.36
C GLU A 317 15.03 13.50 -4.99
N ILE A 318 14.36 12.37 -5.20
CA ILE A 318 14.97 11.15 -5.76
C ILE A 318 14.48 10.96 -7.17
N GLY A 319 15.43 10.78 -8.09
CA GLY A 319 15.13 10.42 -9.46
C GLY A 319 16.07 9.36 -9.99
N PHE A 320 15.76 8.88 -11.19
CA PHE A 320 16.68 8.09 -11.98
C PHE A 320 16.72 8.57 -13.43
N PHE A 321 17.77 8.21 -14.15
CA PHE A 321 17.79 8.25 -15.61
C PHE A 321 18.18 6.88 -16.15
N GLU A 322 17.66 6.57 -17.34
CA GLU A 322 17.90 5.31 -18.03
C GLU A 322 19.23 5.33 -18.79
N LEU A 323 19.88 4.18 -18.81
CA LEU A 323 21.19 3.94 -19.39
C LEU A 323 21.11 2.79 -20.40
N ASP A 324 21.98 2.83 -21.40
CA ASP A 324 22.01 1.84 -22.47
C ASP A 324 22.76 0.55 -22.07
N ASP A 325 23.70 0.63 -21.13
CA ASP A 325 24.53 -0.51 -20.74
C ASP A 325 25.08 -0.44 -19.30
N ALA A 326 25.71 -1.54 -18.87
CA ALA A 326 26.33 -1.67 -17.56
C ALA A 326 27.57 -0.77 -17.35
N GLN A 327 28.10 -0.17 -18.42
CA GLN A 327 29.19 0.82 -18.34
C GLN A 327 28.65 2.23 -18.05
N GLY A 328 27.33 2.40 -18.10
CA GLY A 328 26.65 3.65 -17.83
C GLY A 328 26.61 4.57 -19.04
N ASN A 329 26.66 4.08 -20.27
CA ASN A 329 26.56 4.94 -21.44
C ASN A 329 25.12 5.44 -21.65
N ILE A 330 24.97 6.67 -22.15
CA ILE A 330 23.69 7.26 -22.59
C ILE A 330 23.83 7.71 -24.04
N LYS A 331 23.07 7.11 -24.95
CA LYS A 331 23.11 7.39 -26.39
C LYS A 331 24.55 7.36 -26.95
N GLY A 332 25.37 6.43 -26.44
CA GLY A 332 26.79 6.29 -26.77
C GLY A 332 27.74 7.31 -26.13
N ILE A 333 27.27 8.15 -25.21
CA ILE A 333 28.08 9.08 -24.42
C ILE A 333 28.50 8.38 -23.11
N ALA A 334 29.80 8.33 -22.86
CA ALA A 334 30.36 7.73 -21.65
C ALA A 334 30.31 8.70 -20.44
N PRO A 335 30.22 8.17 -19.20
CA PRO A 335 30.14 8.96 -17.96
C PRO A 335 31.24 10.01 -17.74
N ASP A 336 32.43 9.80 -18.31
CA ASP A 336 33.57 10.72 -18.22
C ASP A 336 33.49 11.91 -19.18
N ASN A 337 32.48 11.94 -20.06
CA ASN A 337 32.25 13.04 -20.98
C ASN A 337 31.68 14.26 -20.23
N ALA A 338 32.24 15.44 -20.48
CA ALA A 338 31.80 16.69 -19.85
C ALA A 338 30.30 17.02 -20.06
N ASN A 339 29.68 16.53 -21.14
CA ASN A 339 28.27 16.76 -21.46
C ASN A 339 27.33 15.68 -20.93
N TYR A 340 27.84 14.69 -20.19
CA TYR A 340 27.06 13.53 -19.79
C TYR A 340 25.85 13.91 -18.92
N ILE A 341 26.07 14.64 -17.82
CA ILE A 341 24.99 15.04 -16.88
C ILE A 341 23.97 15.96 -17.57
N ALA A 342 24.43 16.91 -18.40
CA ALA A 342 23.57 17.77 -19.19
C ALA A 342 22.72 17.00 -20.23
N THR A 343 23.14 15.79 -20.60
CA THR A 343 22.36 14.89 -21.46
C THR A 343 21.41 14.00 -20.65
N ALA A 344 21.82 13.58 -19.45
CA ALA A 344 21.10 12.65 -18.60
C ALA A 344 19.88 13.27 -17.92
N LEU A 345 20.08 14.39 -17.21
CA LEU A 345 19.06 14.99 -16.35
C LEU A 345 17.78 15.41 -17.10
N PRO A 346 17.81 15.96 -18.33
CA PRO A 346 16.59 16.27 -19.07
C PRO A 346 15.73 15.06 -19.46
N THR A 347 16.26 13.84 -19.29
CA THR A 347 15.53 12.58 -19.53
C THR A 347 15.21 11.82 -18.26
N ALA A 348 15.57 12.38 -17.10
CA ALA A 348 15.34 11.77 -15.81
C ALA A 348 13.85 11.68 -15.49
N LYS A 349 13.52 10.73 -14.62
CA LYS A 349 12.22 10.63 -13.96
C LYS A 349 12.40 10.78 -12.46
N ILE A 350 11.60 11.65 -11.85
CA ILE A 350 11.43 11.71 -10.41
C ILE A 350 10.64 10.48 -9.96
N VAL A 351 11.18 9.86 -8.92
CA VAL A 351 10.51 8.83 -8.15
C VAL A 351 9.66 9.54 -7.10
N PHE A 352 10.27 10.18 -6.12
CA PHE A 352 9.53 11.01 -5.18
C PHE A 352 10.46 11.94 -4.43
N SER A 353 9.85 12.90 -3.76
CA SER A 353 10.47 13.78 -2.79
C SER A 353 10.07 13.43 -1.37
N THR A 354 10.97 13.67 -0.42
CA THR A 354 10.63 13.67 1.02
C THR A 354 10.33 15.08 1.47
N LEU A 355 9.53 15.20 2.52
CA LEU A 355 9.33 16.45 3.24
C LEU A 355 10.57 16.78 4.09
N GLY A 356 10.73 18.05 4.44
CA GLY A 356 11.90 18.56 5.15
C GLY A 356 11.90 18.26 6.64
N ASP A 357 10.72 18.09 7.22
CA ASP A 357 10.54 17.59 8.57
C ASP A 357 9.63 16.34 8.60
N LEU A 358 9.43 15.80 9.81
CA LEU A 358 8.67 14.57 10.02
C LEU A 358 7.19 14.86 10.36
N ASP A 359 6.70 16.09 10.18
CA ASP A 359 5.46 16.55 10.82
C ASP A 359 4.18 16.08 10.13
N ILE A 360 4.26 15.55 8.91
CA ILE A 360 3.13 14.83 8.30
C ILE A 360 3.13 13.35 8.66
N GLN A 361 2.79 13.06 9.93
CA GLN A 361 2.57 11.70 10.41
C GLN A 361 1.51 10.95 9.57
N GLY A 362 1.80 9.69 9.24
CA GLY A 362 0.87 8.77 8.58
C GLY A 362 0.66 9.02 7.08
N LEU A 363 1.55 9.76 6.41
CA LEU A 363 1.54 9.82 4.94
C LEU A 363 2.40 8.69 4.36
N ASP A 364 1.75 7.57 4.02
CA ASP A 364 2.41 6.52 3.23
C ASP A 364 2.63 7.05 1.81
N VAL A 365 3.89 7.34 1.49
CA VAL A 365 4.35 7.77 0.17
C VAL A 365 4.97 6.59 -0.58
N SER A 366 4.41 6.29 -1.74
CA SER A 366 4.93 5.28 -2.63
C SER A 366 4.68 5.66 -4.08
N ARG A 367 5.44 5.04 -4.97
CA ARG A 367 5.31 5.25 -6.40
C ARG A 367 5.47 3.94 -7.15
N GLN A 368 4.61 3.72 -8.13
CA GLN A 368 4.67 2.57 -9.01
C GLN A 368 5.18 2.96 -10.39
N LEU A 369 6.30 2.38 -10.80
CA LEU A 369 6.91 2.61 -12.12
C LEU A 369 7.22 1.29 -12.80
N ALA A 370 7.26 1.29 -14.13
CA ALA A 370 7.72 0.15 -14.90
C ALA A 370 9.25 0.19 -15.10
N LEU A 371 9.92 -0.92 -14.83
CA LEU A 371 11.33 -1.15 -15.17
C LEU A 371 11.42 -2.03 -16.42
N ASP A 372 12.14 -1.56 -17.43
CA ASP A 372 12.46 -2.21 -18.69
C ASP A 372 13.74 -3.06 -18.54
N PRO A 373 13.69 -4.38 -18.80
CA PRO A 373 14.85 -5.26 -18.67
C PRO A 373 15.97 -4.99 -19.68
N SER A 374 15.71 -4.18 -20.71
CA SER A 374 16.73 -3.72 -21.67
C SER A 374 17.52 -2.50 -21.19
N ARG A 375 17.15 -1.92 -20.02
CA ARG A 375 17.73 -0.70 -19.47
C ARG A 375 18.47 -0.95 -18.17
N PHE A 376 19.39 -0.01 -17.88
CA PHE A 376 19.99 0.14 -16.57
C PHE A 376 19.57 1.49 -15.99
N TYR A 377 19.50 1.58 -14.66
CA TYR A 377 18.99 2.76 -13.98
C TYR A 377 20.05 3.33 -13.04
N ALA A 378 20.47 4.57 -13.29
CA ALA A 378 21.28 5.33 -12.35
C ALA A 378 20.38 6.24 -11.54
N PHE A 379 20.41 6.06 -10.22
CA PHE A 379 19.70 6.92 -9.29
C PHE A 379 20.54 8.15 -8.95
N PHE A 380 19.85 9.26 -8.72
CA PHE A 380 20.43 10.49 -8.20
C PHE A 380 19.50 11.07 -7.14
N LEU A 381 20.07 11.96 -6.35
CA LEU A 381 19.38 12.69 -5.31
C LEU A 381 19.68 14.18 -5.49
N ILE A 382 18.68 15.03 -5.29
CA ILE A 382 18.81 16.49 -5.26
C ILE A 382 18.53 16.98 -3.84
N GLN A 383 19.45 17.78 -3.30
CA GLN A 383 19.27 18.54 -2.05
C GLN A 383 19.10 20.02 -2.38
N ASP A 384 18.38 20.77 -1.54
CA ASP A 384 18.23 22.22 -1.65
C ASP A 384 17.66 22.69 -3.02
N GLY A 385 16.78 21.90 -3.64
CA GLY A 385 16.15 22.21 -4.92
C GLY A 385 15.38 21.04 -5.51
N THR A 386 14.93 21.21 -6.75
CA THR A 386 14.22 20.20 -7.57
C THR A 386 14.95 19.98 -8.89
N LEU A 387 14.60 18.91 -9.61
CA LEU A 387 15.11 18.66 -10.96
C LEU A 387 14.75 19.80 -11.90
N ASP A 388 13.53 20.33 -11.81
CA ASP A 388 13.10 21.45 -12.64
C ASP A 388 13.92 22.72 -12.35
N SER A 389 14.16 23.01 -11.06
CA SER A 389 15.06 24.09 -10.66
C SER A 389 16.47 23.90 -11.23
N VAL A 390 17.03 22.69 -11.17
CA VAL A 390 18.36 22.40 -11.73
C VAL A 390 18.39 22.54 -13.25
N LEU A 391 17.34 22.10 -13.94
CA LEU A 391 17.23 22.17 -15.41
C LEU A 391 17.10 23.62 -15.91
N ASP A 392 16.47 24.51 -15.13
CA ASP A 392 16.40 25.95 -15.42
C ASP A 392 17.67 26.73 -14.98
N GLY A 393 18.65 26.04 -14.39
CA GLY A 393 19.89 26.65 -13.91
C GLY A 393 19.78 27.34 -12.54
N GLY A 394 18.71 27.04 -11.80
CA GLY A 394 18.48 27.42 -10.43
C GLY A 394 19.23 26.57 -9.39
N PRO A 395 18.81 26.61 -8.11
CA PRO A 395 19.46 25.87 -7.03
C PRO A 395 19.18 24.36 -7.12
N GLY A 396 20.04 23.58 -6.47
CA GLY A 396 19.92 22.13 -6.38
C GLY A 396 21.28 21.45 -6.45
N LYS A 397 21.63 20.69 -5.41
CA LYS A 397 22.85 19.89 -5.36
C LYS A 397 22.54 18.47 -5.80
N VAL A 398 22.90 18.15 -7.04
CA VAL A 398 22.73 16.81 -7.62
C VAL A 398 23.86 15.88 -7.17
N THR A 399 23.50 14.74 -6.58
CA THR A 399 24.40 13.64 -6.25
C THR A 399 23.96 12.38 -6.99
N VAL A 400 24.75 11.92 -7.97
CA VAL A 400 24.49 10.68 -8.68
C VAL A 400 25.04 9.51 -7.87
N ALA A 401 24.28 8.44 -7.67
CA ALA A 401 24.66 7.32 -6.80
C ALA A 401 25.87 6.50 -7.29
N SER A 402 26.14 6.54 -8.59
CA SER A 402 27.15 5.69 -9.21
C SER A 402 28.58 6.09 -8.80
N PRO A 403 29.46 5.13 -8.47
CA PRO A 403 30.88 5.40 -8.22
C PRO A 403 31.60 6.06 -9.41
N LEU A 404 31.02 5.98 -10.61
CA LEU A 404 31.52 6.64 -11.81
C LEU A 404 31.57 8.16 -11.67
N PHE A 405 30.69 8.74 -10.84
CA PHE A 405 30.66 10.18 -10.53
C PHE A 405 31.27 10.51 -9.16
N ASN A 406 31.57 9.49 -8.35
CA ASN A 406 32.10 9.63 -7.00
C ASN A 406 33.36 8.76 -6.84
N PRO A 407 34.47 9.10 -7.54
CA PRO A 407 35.68 8.31 -7.47
C PRO A 407 36.31 8.43 -6.07
N GLY A 408 36.45 7.31 -5.37
CA GLY A 408 37.07 7.26 -4.05
C GLY A 408 36.35 6.34 -3.06
N PRO A 409 36.78 6.34 -1.79
CA PRO A 409 36.21 5.45 -0.77
C PRO A 409 34.83 5.92 -0.28
N ASN A 410 34.51 7.21 -0.43
CA ASN A 410 33.24 7.78 -0.01
C ASN A 410 32.22 7.58 -1.14
N GLN A 411 31.32 6.63 -0.94
CA GLN A 411 30.23 6.35 -1.85
C GLN A 411 28.95 6.93 -1.24
N PRO A 412 28.08 7.59 -2.03
CA PRO A 412 26.86 8.21 -1.50
C PRO A 412 25.74 7.20 -1.24
N LEU A 413 25.84 5.99 -1.80
CA LEU A 413 24.81 4.96 -1.75
C LEU A 413 25.45 3.59 -1.46
N ARG A 414 24.76 2.81 -0.62
CA ARG A 414 24.93 1.35 -0.56
C ARG A 414 23.59 0.67 -0.76
N PHE A 415 23.64 -0.51 -1.36
CA PHE A 415 22.48 -1.38 -1.46
C PHE A 415 22.41 -2.31 -0.26
N GLY A 416 21.22 -2.42 0.32
CA GLY A 416 20.85 -3.45 1.28
C GLY A 416 19.89 -4.44 0.65
N THR A 417 19.92 -5.70 1.08
CA THR A 417 18.84 -6.64 0.79
C THR A 417 17.79 -6.54 1.89
N SER A 418 16.52 -6.36 1.53
CA SER A 418 15.43 -6.37 2.51
C SER A 418 15.37 -7.72 3.24
N GLN A 419 14.93 -7.71 4.50
CA GLN A 419 14.72 -8.95 5.27
C GLN A 419 13.56 -9.83 4.71
N ALA A 420 12.81 -9.32 3.72
CA ALA A 420 11.67 -9.97 3.06
C ALA A 420 12.01 -10.61 1.68
N GLY A 421 13.27 -10.54 1.22
CA GLY A 421 13.79 -11.37 0.11
C GLY A 421 13.57 -10.87 -1.32
N ASN A 422 12.57 -10.02 -1.61
CA ASN A 422 12.28 -9.53 -2.98
C ASN A 422 12.45 -8.01 -3.16
N GLY A 423 12.75 -7.27 -2.09
CA GLY A 423 13.02 -5.83 -2.11
C GLY A 423 14.50 -5.49 -2.00
N LEU A 424 14.90 -4.41 -2.68
CA LEU A 424 16.24 -3.84 -2.64
C LEU A 424 16.20 -2.47 -1.95
N ASP A 425 16.97 -2.31 -0.86
CA ASP A 425 17.06 -1.08 -0.10
C ASP A 425 18.20 -0.21 -0.64
N PHE A 426 17.90 1.08 -0.82
CA PHE A 426 18.81 2.13 -1.26
C PHE A 426 19.15 3.00 -0.06
N ASN A 427 20.33 2.75 0.51
CA ASN A 427 20.78 3.35 1.76
C ASN A 427 21.73 4.51 1.47
N TRP A 428 21.24 5.74 1.59
CA TRP A 428 22.01 6.95 1.28
C TRP A 428 22.80 7.46 2.48
N ASP A 429 24.00 7.93 2.19
CA ASP A 429 24.87 8.70 3.09
C ASP A 429 24.95 10.14 2.55
N LEU A 430 24.28 11.07 3.23
CA LEU A 430 24.15 12.47 2.87
C LEU A 430 25.17 13.35 3.63
N ASN A 431 25.67 12.85 4.76
CA ASN A 431 26.57 13.59 5.64
C ASN A 431 28.06 13.16 5.52
N ASN A 432 28.35 12.13 4.71
CA ASN A 432 29.66 11.51 4.46
C ASN A 432 30.32 10.85 5.69
N ASP A 433 29.53 10.36 6.64
CA ASP A 433 30.03 9.60 7.80
C ASP A 433 30.18 8.09 7.56
N GLN A 434 29.78 7.61 6.37
CA GLN A 434 29.79 6.22 5.93
C GLN A 434 28.87 5.27 6.71
N GLN A 435 27.83 5.79 7.38
CA GLN A 435 26.83 4.98 8.08
C GLN A 435 25.65 4.57 7.19
N PHE A 436 25.39 5.30 6.09
CA PHE A 436 24.34 5.01 5.11
C PHE A 436 22.95 4.89 5.74
N ASP A 437 22.66 5.70 6.74
CA ASP A 437 21.40 5.67 7.45
C ASP A 437 20.65 7.01 7.38
N ASP A 438 21.11 7.96 6.58
CA ASP A 438 20.51 9.29 6.50
C ASP A 438 19.14 9.27 5.81
N PHE A 439 19.00 8.43 4.78
CA PHE A 439 17.78 8.26 4.01
C PHE A 439 17.75 6.87 3.37
N ILE A 440 16.64 6.14 3.51
CA ILE A 440 16.47 4.80 2.97
C ILE A 440 15.14 4.69 2.24
N PHE A 441 15.19 4.25 0.99
CA PHE A 441 14.00 3.79 0.27
C PHE A 441 14.17 2.38 -0.25
N ARG A 442 13.07 1.72 -0.53
CA ARG A 442 13.01 0.35 -1.04
C ARG A 442 12.41 0.33 -2.44
N VAL A 443 12.90 -0.60 -3.25
CA VAL A 443 12.30 -1.00 -4.52
C VAL A 443 11.87 -2.45 -4.43
N GLU A 444 10.61 -2.73 -4.73
CA GLU A 444 10.03 -4.07 -4.74
C GLU A 444 9.36 -4.32 -6.10
N LEU A 445 9.69 -5.45 -6.73
CA LEU A 445 9.04 -5.83 -7.99
C LEU A 445 7.61 -6.30 -7.72
N GLY A 446 6.72 -5.94 -8.64
CA GLY A 446 5.33 -6.34 -8.62
C GLY A 446 4.79 -6.38 -10.05
N ASN A 447 3.57 -6.90 -10.18
CA ASN A 447 2.88 -6.93 -11.47
C ASN A 447 1.78 -5.86 -11.58
N GLN A 448 1.81 -4.90 -10.67
CA GLN A 448 0.91 -3.77 -10.70
C GLN A 448 1.34 -2.81 -11.81
N GLY A 449 0.36 -2.32 -12.58
CA GLY A 449 0.58 -1.24 -13.53
C GLY A 449 0.75 0.10 -12.80
N PRO A 450 1.10 1.18 -13.52
CA PRO A 450 1.16 2.51 -12.92
C PRO A 450 -0.18 2.87 -12.25
N THR A 451 -0.11 3.54 -11.10
CA THR A 451 -1.29 4.04 -10.39
C THR A 451 -2.14 4.91 -11.33
N LEU A 452 -3.45 4.71 -11.32
CA LEU A 452 -4.36 5.49 -12.17
C LEU A 452 -4.19 6.99 -11.89
N GLY A 453 -4.00 7.80 -12.92
CA GLY A 453 -3.70 9.23 -12.78
C GLY A 453 -2.20 9.58 -12.78
N ALA A 454 -1.31 8.62 -12.54
CA ALA A 454 0.12 8.89 -12.36
C ALA A 454 0.97 8.80 -13.65
N ASN A 455 0.38 8.46 -14.80
CA ASN A 455 1.10 8.11 -16.03
C ASN A 455 2.11 9.17 -16.54
N LEU A 456 1.81 10.45 -16.33
CA LEU A 456 2.70 11.54 -16.76
C LEU A 456 3.70 11.96 -15.68
N GLN A 457 3.48 11.61 -14.41
CA GLN A 457 4.21 12.18 -13.28
C GLN A 457 5.72 11.94 -13.35
N GLY A 458 6.47 12.82 -12.70
CA GLY A 458 7.92 12.72 -12.51
C GLY A 458 8.75 13.06 -13.74
N GLY A 459 8.16 13.46 -14.85
CA GLY A 459 8.87 14.24 -15.87
C GLY A 459 9.11 15.69 -15.40
N SER A 460 9.67 16.51 -16.28
CA SER A 460 9.85 17.94 -16.00
C SER A 460 8.51 18.68 -15.92
N GLU A 461 8.31 19.47 -14.87
CA GLU A 461 7.10 20.26 -14.56
C GLU A 461 5.81 19.40 -14.61
N SER A 462 5.84 18.21 -14.01
CA SER A 462 4.87 17.15 -14.28
C SER A 462 4.13 16.63 -13.04
N GLU A 463 3.89 17.47 -12.04
CA GLU A 463 3.06 17.22 -10.87
C GLU A 463 1.57 17.30 -11.28
N VAL A 464 1.15 16.39 -12.17
CA VAL A 464 -0.17 16.40 -12.83
C VAL A 464 -0.90 15.06 -12.66
N LEU A 465 -2.21 15.07 -12.83
CA LEU A 465 -3.06 13.89 -12.93
C LEU A 465 -3.40 13.64 -14.40
N ASP A 466 -3.00 12.49 -14.93
CA ASP A 466 -3.36 12.04 -16.27
C ASP A 466 -4.65 11.20 -16.23
N LEU A 467 -5.78 11.84 -16.53
CA LEU A 467 -7.10 11.21 -16.59
C LEU A 467 -7.48 10.81 -18.02
N ARG A 468 -6.55 10.88 -18.98
CA ARG A 468 -6.81 10.50 -20.37
C ARG A 468 -7.17 9.02 -20.47
N GLY A 469 -8.11 8.70 -21.35
CA GLY A 469 -8.64 7.34 -21.49
C GLY A 469 -9.70 6.94 -20.46
N LEU A 470 -9.94 7.73 -19.42
CA LEU A 470 -11.11 7.59 -18.57
C LEU A 470 -12.31 8.31 -19.21
N THR A 471 -13.42 7.62 -19.42
CA THR A 471 -14.62 8.22 -20.03
C THR A 471 -15.62 8.67 -18.97
N GLY A 472 -16.29 9.81 -19.18
CA GLY A 472 -17.39 10.25 -18.30
C GLY A 472 -16.90 11.11 -17.14
N GLN A 473 -17.49 10.91 -15.96
CA GLN A 473 -17.06 11.57 -14.73
C GLN A 473 -16.07 10.67 -13.98
N VAL A 474 -15.13 11.30 -13.29
CA VAL A 474 -14.12 10.66 -12.44
C VAL A 474 -14.22 11.30 -11.07
N GLN A 475 -14.20 10.49 -10.02
CA GLN A 475 -14.13 10.96 -8.64
C GLN A 475 -12.68 11.08 -8.21
N LEU A 476 -12.33 12.25 -7.69
CA LEU A 476 -11.06 12.51 -7.00
C LEU A 476 -11.36 12.52 -5.51
N GLU A 477 -10.95 11.47 -4.81
CA GLU A 477 -10.98 11.43 -3.35
C GLU A 477 -9.70 12.07 -2.83
N LEU A 478 -9.85 13.22 -2.18
CA LEU A 478 -8.76 14.07 -1.71
C LEU A 478 -8.59 13.89 -0.22
N GLU A 479 -7.34 13.68 0.21
CA GLU A 479 -6.89 13.90 1.57
C GLU A 479 -5.89 15.07 1.56
N VAL A 480 -6.28 16.19 2.17
CA VAL A 480 -5.52 17.44 2.15
C VAL A 480 -5.12 17.80 3.57
N LYS A 481 -3.81 17.89 3.81
CA LYS A 481 -3.20 18.31 5.08
C LYS A 481 -2.54 19.66 4.88
N ARG A 482 -2.55 20.50 5.91
CA ARG A 482 -1.96 21.84 5.84
C ARG A 482 -1.22 22.16 7.12
N GLU A 483 0.04 22.51 7.00
CA GLU A 483 0.87 23.02 8.07
C GLU A 483 1.44 24.37 7.68
N ALA A 484 0.66 25.43 7.87
CA ALA A 484 1.07 26.75 7.41
C ALA A 484 0.48 27.87 8.27
N ALA A 485 1.13 29.03 8.29
CA ALA A 485 0.52 30.24 8.82
C ALA A 485 -0.56 30.80 7.87
N ASN A 486 -0.35 30.68 6.56
CA ASN A 486 -1.26 31.21 5.55
C ASN A 486 -2.53 30.36 5.42
N THR A 487 -3.63 31.00 5.02
CA THR A 487 -4.87 30.30 4.69
C THR A 487 -4.89 30.00 3.21
N ASN A 488 -4.41 28.81 2.84
CA ASN A 488 -4.20 28.44 1.45
C ASN A 488 -5.45 27.79 0.84
N THR A 489 -5.73 28.12 -0.42
CA THR A 489 -6.80 27.49 -1.21
C THR A 489 -6.20 26.61 -2.29
N LEU A 490 -6.49 25.31 -2.25
CA LEU A 490 -6.13 24.35 -3.30
C LEU A 490 -7.23 24.29 -4.37
N GLY A 491 -6.83 24.15 -5.64
CA GLY A 491 -7.72 23.78 -6.73
C GLY A 491 -7.01 23.02 -7.83
N PHE A 492 -7.75 22.66 -8.88
CA PHE A 492 -7.22 21.97 -10.05
C PHE A 492 -7.70 22.64 -11.34
N TYR A 493 -6.95 22.47 -12.41
CA TYR A 493 -7.29 23.03 -13.72
C TYR A 493 -6.81 22.10 -14.83
N ARG A 494 -7.53 22.11 -15.95
CA ARG A 494 -7.18 21.35 -17.14
C ARG A 494 -6.02 22.03 -17.88
N ILE A 495 -5.07 21.20 -18.29
CA ILE A 495 -4.04 21.55 -19.27
C ILE A 495 -4.25 20.76 -20.56
N GLU A 496 -3.92 21.38 -21.70
CA GLU A 496 -4.11 20.82 -23.04
C GLU A 496 -2.93 19.92 -23.45
N ASN A 497 -1.77 20.07 -22.83
CA ASN A 497 -0.57 19.29 -23.10
C ASN A 497 0.39 19.27 -21.90
N ALA A 498 1.48 18.51 -22.02
CA ALA A 498 2.50 18.36 -20.97
C ALA A 498 3.35 19.63 -20.71
N GLN A 499 3.19 20.69 -21.51
CA GLN A 499 3.85 21.99 -21.31
C GLN A 499 2.96 22.97 -20.53
N GLY A 500 1.83 22.49 -19.99
CA GLY A 500 0.95 23.30 -19.16
C GLY A 500 0.01 24.24 -19.92
N THR A 501 -0.08 24.19 -21.25
CA THR A 501 -0.97 25.11 -22.00
C THR A 501 -2.42 25.05 -21.48
N VAL A 502 -3.05 26.19 -21.22
CA VAL A 502 -4.47 26.32 -20.86
C VAL A 502 -5.24 27.07 -21.93
N LEU A 503 -6.57 26.94 -21.92
CA LEU A 503 -7.46 27.79 -22.73
C LEU A 503 -8.11 28.87 -21.88
N ASP A 504 -8.13 30.10 -22.37
CA ASP A 504 -8.91 31.18 -21.77
C ASP A 504 -10.42 31.05 -22.07
N GLU A 505 -11.23 31.98 -21.56
CA GLU A 505 -12.69 31.99 -21.76
C GLU A 505 -13.14 32.20 -23.22
N PHE A 506 -12.21 32.62 -24.09
CA PHE A 506 -12.44 32.82 -25.52
C PHE A 506 -11.87 31.66 -26.36
N GLY A 507 -11.24 30.67 -25.73
CA GLY A 507 -10.61 29.52 -26.38
C GLY A 507 -9.21 29.80 -26.94
N ASN A 508 -8.54 30.88 -26.52
CA ASN A 508 -7.15 31.12 -26.88
C ASN A 508 -6.21 30.28 -26.01
N ALA A 509 -5.18 29.71 -26.61
CA ALA A 509 -4.13 29.00 -25.90
C ALA A 509 -3.17 29.97 -25.20
N LEU A 510 -2.92 29.73 -23.91
CA LEU A 510 -1.96 30.44 -23.07
C LEU A 510 -0.97 29.44 -22.50
N ASN A 511 0.32 29.73 -22.59
CA ASN A 511 1.38 28.94 -21.97
C ASN A 511 1.76 29.52 -20.60
N PRO A 512 2.38 28.71 -19.71
CA PRO A 512 2.95 29.23 -18.47
C PRO A 512 3.81 30.49 -18.72
N GLY A 513 3.51 31.55 -17.98
CA GLY A 513 4.16 32.86 -18.12
C GLY A 513 3.46 33.86 -19.05
N ASP A 514 2.50 33.42 -19.87
CA ASP A 514 1.68 34.34 -20.66
C ASP A 514 0.75 35.18 -19.75
N ALA A 515 0.52 36.44 -20.13
CA ALA A 515 -0.41 37.30 -19.43
C ALA A 515 -1.83 36.70 -19.44
N GLY A 516 -2.43 36.55 -18.25
CA GLY A 516 -3.75 35.94 -18.10
C GLY A 516 -3.75 34.44 -17.85
N TYR A 517 -2.59 33.77 -17.90
CA TYR A 517 -2.48 32.32 -17.67
C TYR A 517 -3.04 31.91 -16.30
N ILE A 518 -2.62 32.58 -15.22
CA ILE A 518 -3.07 32.28 -13.85
C ILE A 518 -4.59 32.46 -13.73
N GLN A 519 -5.14 33.55 -14.28
CA GLN A 519 -6.58 33.79 -14.25
C GLN A 519 -7.35 32.73 -15.05
N ALA A 520 -6.84 32.30 -16.21
CA ALA A 520 -7.43 31.24 -17.00
C ALA A 520 -7.40 29.89 -16.27
N ALA A 521 -6.29 29.54 -15.60
CA ALA A 521 -6.16 28.33 -14.80
C ALA A 521 -7.13 28.33 -13.60
N VAL A 522 -7.05 29.34 -12.73
CA VAL A 522 -7.85 29.44 -11.49
C VAL A 522 -9.35 29.48 -11.77
N ARG A 523 -9.78 30.13 -12.87
CA ARG A 523 -11.19 30.19 -13.27
C ARG A 523 -11.82 28.82 -13.50
N GLN A 524 -11.05 27.81 -13.90
CA GLN A 524 -11.60 26.47 -14.16
C GLN A 524 -12.11 25.79 -12.89
N TRP A 525 -11.63 26.20 -11.71
CA TRP A 525 -12.09 25.69 -10.41
C TRP A 525 -13.17 26.58 -9.76
N ALA A 526 -13.61 27.65 -10.43
CA ALA A 526 -14.63 28.54 -9.88
C ALA A 526 -15.97 27.79 -9.68
N GLY A 527 -16.51 27.87 -8.46
CA GLY A 527 -17.76 27.20 -8.09
C GLY A 527 -17.62 25.72 -7.68
N GLN A 528 -16.41 25.17 -7.69
CA GLN A 528 -16.12 23.86 -7.11
C GLN A 528 -16.07 23.92 -5.57
N PRO A 529 -16.13 22.78 -4.86
CA PRO A 529 -15.98 22.76 -3.40
C PRO A 529 -14.68 23.45 -2.94
N LEU A 530 -14.79 24.24 -1.87
CA LEU A 530 -13.63 24.90 -1.26
C LEU A 530 -12.71 23.86 -0.62
N ILE A 531 -11.42 23.92 -0.97
CA ILE A 531 -10.37 23.11 -0.39
C ILE A 531 -9.40 24.05 0.32
N SER A 532 -9.57 24.19 1.63
CA SER A 532 -8.82 25.12 2.47
C SER A 532 -8.89 24.63 3.92
N PRO A 533 -8.22 23.52 4.26
CA PRO A 533 -8.16 23.01 5.63
C PRO A 533 -7.67 24.08 6.62
N GLN A 534 -8.04 23.92 7.89
CA GLN A 534 -7.45 24.71 8.98
C GLN A 534 -6.00 24.28 9.22
N ASN A 535 -5.19 25.14 9.84
CA ASN A 535 -3.81 24.81 10.14
C ASN A 535 -3.74 23.60 11.08
N GLY A 536 -2.84 22.65 10.78
CA GLY A 536 -2.67 21.41 11.53
C GLY A 536 -3.85 20.45 11.41
N SER A 537 -4.69 20.59 10.38
CA SER A 537 -5.87 19.74 10.17
C SER A 537 -5.83 19.02 8.82
N THR A 538 -6.59 17.92 8.75
CA THR A 538 -6.82 17.16 7.52
C THR A 538 -8.25 17.39 7.03
N GLN A 539 -8.42 17.82 5.79
CA GLN A 539 -9.69 17.85 5.09
C GLN A 539 -9.77 16.65 4.14
N ARG A 540 -10.83 15.86 4.25
CA ARG A 540 -11.15 14.80 3.29
C ARG A 540 -12.42 15.15 2.52
N LEU A 541 -12.37 15.07 1.20
CA LEU A 541 -13.52 15.35 0.35
C LEU A 541 -13.41 14.63 -0.99
N THR A 542 -14.54 14.44 -1.67
CA THR A 542 -14.59 13.89 -3.03
C THR A 542 -15.04 14.97 -3.99
N VAL A 543 -14.30 15.15 -5.09
CA VAL A 543 -14.69 16.05 -6.19
C VAL A 543 -14.98 15.23 -7.44
N SER A 544 -16.02 15.61 -8.20
CA SER A 544 -16.31 15.03 -9.50
C SER A 544 -15.71 15.92 -10.59
N VAL A 545 -14.88 15.34 -11.45
CA VAL A 545 -14.28 16.00 -12.61
C VAL A 545 -14.59 15.20 -13.87
N ALA A 546 -14.43 15.82 -15.05
CA ALA A 546 -14.47 15.06 -16.30
C ALA A 546 -13.25 14.12 -16.42
N GLY A 547 -13.44 12.96 -17.04
CA GLY A 547 -12.33 12.18 -17.57
C GLY A 547 -11.77 12.78 -18.86
N ASP A 548 -10.86 12.04 -19.50
CA ASP A 548 -10.23 12.38 -20.78
C ASP A 548 -9.49 13.73 -20.83
N GLN A 549 -8.83 14.07 -19.72
CA GLN A 549 -8.09 15.32 -19.56
C GLN A 549 -6.83 15.12 -18.70
N ILE A 550 -5.96 16.13 -18.69
CA ILE A 550 -4.85 16.21 -17.75
C ILE A 550 -5.18 17.36 -16.79
N LEU A 551 -5.11 17.10 -15.48
CA LEU A 551 -5.33 18.11 -14.45
C LEU A 551 -4.01 18.45 -13.76
N ALA A 552 -3.73 19.74 -13.58
CA ALA A 552 -2.68 20.21 -12.70
C ALA A 552 -3.29 20.82 -11.44
N PRO A 553 -2.67 20.67 -10.27
CA PRO A 553 -3.07 21.39 -9.07
C PRO A 553 -2.57 22.83 -9.10
N PHE A 554 -3.20 23.72 -8.33
CA PHE A 554 -2.66 25.04 -7.99
C PHE A 554 -2.93 25.36 -6.52
N LEU A 555 -2.03 26.12 -5.90
CA LEU A 555 -2.20 26.66 -4.56
C LEU A 555 -2.31 28.19 -4.64
N ILE A 556 -3.39 28.76 -4.09
CA ILE A 556 -3.48 30.20 -3.83
C ILE A 556 -3.04 30.44 -2.40
N SER A 557 -1.93 31.16 -2.21
CA SER A 557 -1.39 31.45 -0.89
C SER A 557 -2.15 32.59 -0.22
N ASN A 558 -2.62 32.35 1.01
CA ASN A 558 -3.36 33.32 1.82
C ASN A 558 -4.50 34.07 1.09
N GLY A 559 -5.27 33.35 0.27
CA GLY A 559 -6.27 33.98 -0.58
C GLY A 559 -7.27 33.02 -1.20
N THR A 560 -8.15 33.56 -2.04
CA THR A 560 -9.28 32.83 -2.63
C THR A 560 -9.33 32.94 -4.15
N ILE A 561 -10.10 32.04 -4.75
CA ILE A 561 -10.39 32.03 -6.20
C ILE A 561 -11.07 33.34 -6.61
N GLU A 562 -11.99 33.86 -5.81
CA GLU A 562 -12.71 35.09 -6.10
C GLU A 562 -11.80 36.30 -6.14
N GLN A 563 -10.76 36.35 -5.30
CA GLN A 563 -9.79 37.45 -5.32
C GLN A 563 -9.03 37.49 -6.65
N ILE A 564 -8.54 36.35 -7.15
CA ILE A 564 -7.86 36.26 -8.45
C ILE A 564 -8.78 36.66 -9.62
N LEU A 565 -10.09 36.51 -9.46
CA LEU A 565 -11.08 36.71 -10.54
C LEU A 565 -11.86 38.04 -10.43
N ASP A 566 -11.59 38.87 -9.42
CA ASP A 566 -12.35 40.12 -9.17
C ASP A 566 -11.98 41.27 -10.13
N GLY A 567 -10.92 41.10 -10.92
CA GLY A 567 -10.42 42.08 -11.89
C GLY A 567 -9.52 43.16 -11.28
N ASN A 568 -9.08 43.01 -10.04
CA ASN A 568 -8.20 43.94 -9.34
C ASN A 568 -6.79 43.33 -9.11
N PRO A 569 -5.87 43.38 -10.09
CA PRO A 569 -4.56 42.74 -9.95
C PRO A 569 -3.67 43.31 -8.83
N ALA A 570 -4.06 44.41 -8.18
CA ALA A 570 -3.34 44.97 -7.05
C ALA A 570 -3.58 44.22 -5.72
N ASN A 571 -4.60 43.34 -5.65
CA ASN A 571 -4.86 42.50 -4.47
C ASN A 571 -4.68 40.99 -4.76
N ASP A 572 -4.25 40.61 -5.96
CA ASP A 572 -4.07 39.21 -6.36
C ASP A 572 -3.04 38.54 -5.44
N PRO A 573 -3.41 37.46 -4.71
CA PRO A 573 -2.45 36.64 -3.97
C PRO A 573 -1.50 35.90 -4.91
N ALA A 574 -0.39 35.39 -4.36
CA ALA A 574 0.50 34.50 -5.11
C ALA A 574 -0.22 33.18 -5.41
N VAL A 575 -0.01 32.67 -6.63
CA VAL A 575 -0.50 31.36 -7.07
C VAL A 575 0.69 30.51 -7.46
N PHE A 576 0.74 29.29 -6.95
CA PHE A 576 1.81 28.33 -7.21
C PHE A 576 1.26 27.13 -7.97
N LEU A 577 1.95 26.78 -9.05
CA LEU A 577 1.58 25.75 -10.01
C LEU A 577 2.82 24.87 -10.29
N PRO A 578 2.65 23.66 -10.85
CA PRO A 578 3.77 22.81 -11.27
C PRO A 578 4.70 23.46 -12.32
N PHE A 579 4.23 24.50 -13.02
CA PHE A 579 4.95 25.08 -14.15
C PHE A 579 5.74 26.32 -13.74
N LEU A 580 7.07 26.24 -13.78
CA LEU A 580 7.98 27.29 -13.28
C LEU A 580 7.74 28.62 -13.98
N GLY A 581 7.46 28.59 -15.29
CA GLY A 581 7.18 29.78 -16.08
C GLY A 581 5.97 30.61 -15.58
N ALA A 582 5.03 29.99 -14.86
CA ALA A 582 3.90 30.67 -14.25
C ALA A 582 4.16 31.11 -12.79
N ASN A 583 5.17 30.55 -12.12
CA ASN A 583 5.43 30.82 -10.71
C ASN A 583 6.22 32.13 -10.53
N PRO A 584 5.91 32.93 -9.49
CA PRO A 584 6.68 34.13 -9.16
C PRO A 584 8.16 33.81 -8.93
N GLY A 585 9.04 34.41 -9.73
CA GLY A 585 10.48 34.22 -9.63
C GLY A 585 11.02 32.92 -10.25
N GLY A 586 10.18 32.13 -10.93
CA GLY A 586 10.60 30.88 -11.57
C GLY A 586 10.99 29.79 -10.58
N VAL A 587 10.49 29.86 -9.35
CA VAL A 587 10.80 28.86 -8.32
C VAL A 587 9.78 27.74 -8.39
N ASP A 588 10.27 26.52 -8.24
CA ASP A 588 9.44 25.34 -8.14
C ASP A 588 8.89 25.18 -6.71
N GLN A 589 7.57 25.23 -6.62
CA GLN A 589 6.80 25.32 -5.39
C GLN A 589 5.98 24.05 -5.14
N VAL A 590 6.10 23.06 -6.03
CA VAL A 590 5.31 21.84 -5.99
C VAL A 590 6.25 20.65 -6.13
N LYS A 591 6.11 19.66 -5.25
CA LYS A 591 6.90 18.43 -5.34
C LYS A 591 6.01 17.21 -5.46
N LEU A 592 6.45 16.26 -6.27
CA LEU A 592 5.89 14.91 -6.31
C LEU A 592 6.38 14.11 -5.09
N LEU A 593 5.50 13.84 -4.13
CA LEU A 593 5.84 13.03 -2.96
C LEU A 593 5.62 11.53 -3.19
N GLY A 594 4.87 11.17 -4.21
CA GLY A 594 4.51 9.80 -4.59
C GLY A 594 3.39 9.83 -5.61
N ASP A 595 2.86 8.68 -6.01
CA ASP A 595 1.77 8.65 -6.98
C ASP A 595 0.59 9.48 -6.50
N ASN A 596 0.19 10.44 -7.35
CA ASN A 596 -0.92 11.37 -7.10
C ASN A 596 -0.84 12.08 -5.74
N THR A 597 0.37 12.31 -5.24
CA THR A 597 0.61 12.97 -3.96
C THR A 597 1.56 14.15 -4.17
N PHE A 598 1.09 15.35 -3.86
CA PHE A 598 1.82 16.60 -4.12
C PHE A 598 1.97 17.40 -2.83
N GLY A 599 3.18 17.90 -2.59
CA GLY A 599 3.49 18.85 -1.52
C GLY A 599 3.74 20.23 -2.10
N PHE A 600 3.41 21.27 -1.33
CA PHE A 600 3.49 22.66 -1.75
C PHE A 600 4.23 23.50 -0.72
N GLU A 601 4.95 24.49 -1.22
CA GLU A 601 5.37 25.69 -0.49
C GLU A 601 4.33 26.82 -0.69
N ASP A 602 4.09 27.62 0.34
CA ASP A 602 3.12 28.72 0.32
C ASP A 602 3.74 30.12 0.36
N LEU A 603 5.06 30.22 0.46
CA LEU A 603 5.80 31.47 0.41
C LEU A 603 6.51 31.65 -0.93
N VAL A 604 6.39 32.87 -1.49
CA VAL A 604 7.10 33.22 -2.72
C VAL A 604 8.60 33.01 -2.54
N GLY A 605 9.19 32.20 -3.41
CA GLY A 605 10.61 31.88 -3.38
C GLY A 605 10.98 30.60 -2.62
N GLY A 606 10.00 29.80 -2.19
CA GLY A 606 10.21 28.45 -1.65
C GLY A 606 10.37 28.36 -0.14
N GLY A 607 10.00 29.40 0.62
CA GLY A 607 9.91 29.32 2.07
C GLY A 607 11.16 28.71 2.75
N ASP A 608 10.93 27.62 3.47
CA ASP A 608 11.90 26.73 4.11
C ASP A 608 12.19 25.44 3.31
N PHE A 609 11.52 25.24 2.17
CA PHE A 609 11.75 24.15 1.22
C PHE A 609 11.46 22.74 1.76
N ASP A 610 10.55 22.61 2.73
CA ASP A 610 10.04 21.34 3.26
C ASP A 610 8.76 20.84 2.56
N TYR A 611 8.03 21.70 1.85
CA TYR A 611 6.86 21.44 1.01
C TYR A 611 5.67 20.82 1.78
N ASP A 612 5.56 21.10 3.07
CA ASP A 612 4.48 20.65 3.94
C ASP A 612 3.40 21.71 4.23
N ASP A 613 3.61 22.95 3.78
CA ASP A 613 2.64 24.04 3.89
C ASP A 613 1.24 23.62 3.41
N LEU A 614 1.17 22.80 2.35
CA LEU A 614 0.00 22.00 2.01
C LEU A 614 0.40 20.72 1.29
N VAL A 615 -0.16 19.58 1.72
CA VAL A 615 -0.02 18.30 1.04
C VAL A 615 -1.36 17.74 0.65
N VAL A 616 -1.47 17.26 -0.60
CA VAL A 616 -2.66 16.60 -1.12
C VAL A 616 -2.32 15.20 -1.63
N LYS A 617 -3.03 14.19 -1.14
CA LYS A 617 -3.05 12.83 -1.69
C LYS A 617 -4.38 12.59 -2.39
N ILE A 618 -4.32 12.03 -3.61
CA ILE A 618 -5.47 11.91 -4.50
C ILE A 618 -5.65 10.46 -4.91
N ASN A 619 -6.80 9.88 -4.55
CA ASN A 619 -7.23 8.60 -5.08
C ASN A 619 -8.21 8.84 -6.24
N VAL A 620 -7.86 8.34 -7.43
CA VAL A 620 -8.64 8.51 -8.66
C VAL A 620 -9.55 7.31 -8.85
N GLN A 621 -10.86 7.55 -8.95
CA GLN A 621 -11.88 6.52 -9.07
C GLN A 621 -12.76 6.77 -10.30
N PRO A 622 -12.75 5.89 -11.32
CA PRO A 622 -13.72 5.93 -12.41
C PRO A 622 -15.15 5.72 -11.86
N VAL A 623 -16.14 6.40 -12.46
CA VAL A 623 -17.57 6.33 -12.04
C VAL A 623 -18.39 5.45 -12.96
#